data_AF-A0A8T7C1I0-F1
#
_entry.id   AF-A0A8T7C1I0-F1
#
_cell.length_a   1.000
_cell.length_b   1.000
_cell.length_c   1.000
_cell.angle_alpha   90.00
_cell.angle_beta   90.00
_cell.angle_gamma   90.00
#
_symmetry.space_group_name_H-M   'P 1'
#
loop_
_entity.id
_entity.type
_entity.pdbx_description
1 polymer ?
#
loop_
_entity_poly.entity_id
_entity_poly.type
_entity_poly.pdbx_seq_one_letter_code
_entity_poly.pdbx_strand_id
1 'polypeptide(L)' 'MSFSDRDGVIWMDGEFVDWREAKIHVLTHTLHYGVGVFEGVRAYAT' A
#
# COMPACT_ATOMS: atom_id res chain seq x y z
N MET A 1 -1.04 -14.46 -10.05
CA MET A 1 -1.25 -14.07 -8.64
C MET A 1 -1.36 -12.55 -8.57
N SER A 2 -2.32 -12.02 -7.82
CA SER A 2 -2.50 -10.57 -7.66
C SER A 2 -1.69 -10.03 -6.48
N PHE A 3 -1.27 -8.76 -6.54
CA PHE A 3 -0.74 -8.05 -5.36
C PHE A 3 -1.83 -7.65 -4.37
N SER A 4 -3.08 -7.54 -4.81
CA SER A 4 -4.21 -7.11 -3.97
C SER A 4 -4.84 -8.24 -3.14
N ASP A 5 -4.62 -9.50 -3.51
CA ASP A 5 -5.23 -10.67 -2.85
C ASP A 5 -4.14 -11.50 -2.16
N ARG A 6 -3.83 -11.12 -0.92
CA ARG A 6 -2.83 -11.76 -0.04
C ARG A 6 -3.30 -11.71 1.40
N ASP A 7 -2.77 -12.62 2.22
CA ASP A 7 -2.94 -12.57 3.67
C ASP A 7 -1.85 -11.71 4.31
N GLY A 8 -2.17 -11.05 5.42
CA GLY A 8 -1.29 -10.14 6.13
C GLY A 8 -1.93 -8.77 6.37
N VAL A 9 -1.11 -7.81 6.80
CA VAL A 9 -1.53 -6.44 7.11
C VAL A 9 -0.68 -5.42 6.35
N ILE A 10 -1.27 -4.25 6.07
CA ILE A 10 -0.59 -3.07 5.55
C ILE A 10 -0.73 -1.95 6.58
N TRP A 11 0.34 -1.20 6.81
CA TRP A 11 0.25 0.03 7.61
C TRP A 11 -0.24 1.18 6.73
N MET A 12 -1.37 1.77 7.09
CA MET A 12 -2.02 2.85 6.32
C MET A 12 -2.64 3.85 7.30
N ASP A 13 -2.33 5.15 7.11
CA ASP A 13 -2.91 6.27 7.87
C ASP A 13 -2.89 6.15 9.41
N GLY A 14 -1.86 5.49 9.96
CA GLY A 14 -1.65 5.37 11.40
C GLY A 14 -2.06 4.04 12.02
N GLU A 15 -2.66 3.13 11.24
CA GLU A 15 -3.16 1.84 11.71
C GLU A 15 -2.73 0.66 10.81
N PHE A 16 -2.76 -0.54 11.38
CA PHE A 16 -2.61 -1.77 10.59
C PHE A 16 -3.98 -2.22 10.10
N VAL A 17 -4.15 -2.24 8.79
CA VAL A 17 -5.37 -2.73 8.13
C VAL A 17 -5.11 -4.08 7.49
N ASP A 18 -6.16 -4.90 7.35
CA ASP A 18 -6.09 -6.14 6.57
C ASP A 18 -5.62 -5.83 5.14
N TRP A 19 -4.76 -6.69 4.59
CA TRP A 19 -4.13 -6.47 3.27
C TRP A 19 -5.15 -6.14 2.16
N ARG A 20 -6.31 -6.81 2.18
CA ARG A 20 -7.37 -6.64 1.17
C ARG A 20 -8.17 -5.34 1.35
N GLU A 21 -8.07 -4.68 2.50
CA GLU A 21 -8.79 -3.45 2.84
C GLU A 21 -7.95 -2.19 2.67
N ALA A 22 -6.65 -2.30 2.37
CA ALA A 22 -5.80 -1.17 1.94
C ALA A 22 -6.19 -0.68 0.54
N LYS A 23 -7.38 -0.08 0.42
CA LYS A 23 -7.98 0.41 -0.83
C LYS A 23 -7.93 1.93 -0.89
N ILE A 24 -7.86 2.44 -2.11
CA ILE A 24 -8.06 3.85 -2.43
C ILE A 24 -9.18 4.00 -3.46
N HIS A 25 -9.82 5.16 -3.53
CA HIS A 25 -10.84 5.42 -4.54
C HIS A 25 -10.20 5.58 -5.93
N VAL A 26 -10.94 5.23 -6.99
CA VAL A 26 -10.44 5.34 -8.38
C VAL A 26 -10.15 6.79 -8.80
N LEU A 27 -10.71 7.77 -8.08
CA LEU A 27 -10.48 9.21 -8.32
C LEU A 27 -9.39 9.82 -7.42
N THR A 28 -8.50 9.02 -6.82
CA THR A 28 -7.39 9.53 -6.02
C THR A 28 -6.44 10.38 -6.86
N HIS A 29 -6.16 11.60 -6.41
CA HIS A 29 -5.40 12.60 -7.17
C HIS A 29 -4.03 12.09 -7.67
N THR A 30 -3.24 11.43 -6.83
CA THR A 30 -1.92 10.89 -7.19
C THR A 30 -2.01 9.87 -8.34
N LEU A 31 -3.11 9.13 -8.46
CA LEU A 31 -3.32 8.16 -9.53
C LEU A 31 -3.51 8.83 -10.91
N HIS A 32 -4.14 10.01 -10.93
CA HIS A 32 -4.43 10.74 -12.18
C HIS A 32 -3.34 11.75 -12.56
N TYR A 33 -2.66 12.31 -11.56
CA TYR A 33 -1.75 13.44 -11.77
C TYR A 33 -0.30 13.16 -11.37
N GLY A 34 0.02 11.96 -10.88
CA GLY A 34 1.39 11.52 -10.62
C GLY A 34 2.09 12.23 -9.45
N VAL A 35 1.40 13.08 -8.69
CA VAL A 35 1.99 13.82 -7.56
C VAL A 35 1.97 12.93 -6.31
N GLY A 36 3.09 12.29 -6.02
CA GLY A 36 3.32 11.45 -4.84
C GLY A 36 4.77 11.01 -4.74
N VAL A 37 5.18 10.51 -3.58
CA VAL A 37 6.55 10.02 -3.32
C VAL A 37 6.50 8.65 -2.65
N PHE A 38 7.50 7.80 -2.88
CA PHE A 38 7.68 6.53 -2.20
C PHE A 38 9.17 6.24 -1.98
N GLU A 39 9.48 5.35 -1.04
CA GLU A 39 10.83 4.91 -0.72
C GLU A 39 10.97 3.38 -0.87
N GLY A 40 12.20 2.91 -1.02
CA GLY A 40 12.52 1.49 -1.15
C GLY A 40 13.46 1.00 -0.06
N VAL A 41 12.99 0.12 0.82
CA VAL A 41 13.77 -0.44 1.95
C VAL A 41 13.90 -1.96 1.81
N ARG A 42 15.04 -2.53 2.24
CA ARG A 42 15.29 -3.97 2.30
C ARG A 42 15.53 -4.43 3.73
N ALA A 43 15.00 -5.59 4.09
CA ALA A 43 15.27 -6.29 5.35
C ALA A 43 16.07 -7.57 5.08
N TYR A 44 17.03 -7.90 5.95
CA TYR A 44 17.85 -9.11 5.88
C TYR A 44 17.79 -9.83 7.23
N ALA A 45 17.95 -11.15 7.22
CA ALA A 45 18.04 -11.92 8.45
C ALA A 45 19.30 -11.53 9.23
N THR A 46 19.15 -11.39 10.54
CA THR A 46 20.26 -11.12 11.48
C THR A 46 20.82 -12.41 12.06
#